data_AF-A0AAI9U113-F1
#
_entry.id   AF-A0AAI9U113-F1
#
_cell.length_a   1.000
_cell.length_b   1.000
_cell.length_c   1.000
_cell.angle_alpha   90.00
_cell.angle_beta   90.00
_cell.angle_gamma   90.00
#
_symmetry.space_group_name_H-M   'P 1'
#
loop_
_entity.id
_entity.type
_entity.pdbx_description
1 polymer ?
#
loop_
_entity_poly.entity_id
_entity_poly.type
_entity_poly.pdbx_seq_one_letter_code
_entity_poly.pdbx_strand_id
1 'polypeptide(L)'
;MAQSYGIHAASALAGNMVVRSIMGACLPLSGPSMYGTLGLSWAGTLLGLVEMLCVSVPVAFYFYGYKIRQGSPMIQVITKL
;
A
#
# COMPACT_ATOMS: atom_id res chain seq x y z
N MET A 1 0.12 -0.05 14.22
CA MET A 1 -1.26 -0.42 13.81
C MET A 1 -2.13 -0.76 15.02
N ALA A 2 -1.77 -1.73 15.87
CA ALA A 2 -2.63 -2.12 17.00
C ALA A 2 -2.99 -0.97 17.97
N GLN A 3 -2.04 -0.07 18.27
CA GLN A 3 -2.26 1.07 19.17
C GLN A 3 -3.03 2.23 18.53
N SER A 4 -3.14 2.28 17.20
CA SER A 4 -3.76 3.40 16.48
C SER A 4 -5.23 3.18 16.13
N TYR A 5 -5.73 1.94 16.22
CA TYR A 5 -7.07 1.55 15.76
C TYR A 5 -7.97 0.98 16.88
N GLY A 6 -7.50 0.90 18.13
CA GLY A 6 -8.31 0.46 19.28
C GLY A 6 -9.07 -0.85 19.02
N ILE A 7 -10.40 -0.81 19.18
CA ILE A 7 -11.33 -1.92 18.90
C ILE A 7 -11.33 -2.41 17.44
N HIS A 8 -10.93 -1.56 16.48
CA HIS A 8 -10.86 -1.92 15.06
C HIS A 8 -9.46 -2.43 14.64
N ALA A 9 -8.53 -2.57 15.57
CA ALA A 9 -7.16 -3.03 15.28
C ALA A 9 -7.13 -4.40 14.59
N ALA A 10 -7.91 -5.38 15.06
CA ALA A 10 -7.92 -6.73 14.50
C ALA A 10 -8.34 -6.75 13.02
N SER A 11 -9.41 -6.02 12.67
CA SER A 11 -9.90 -5.90 11.29
C SER A 11 -8.93 -5.16 10.38
N ALA A 12 -8.33 -4.06 10.87
CA ALA A 12 -7.34 -3.31 10.11
C ALA A 12 -6.07 -4.14 9.81
N LEU A 13 -5.61 -4.94 10.78
CA LEU A 13 -4.49 -5.86 10.57
C LEU A 13 -4.86 -6.99 9.59
N ALA A 14 -6.03 -7.61 9.74
CA ALA A 14 -6.49 -8.65 8.83
C ALA A 14 -6.63 -8.15 7.39
N GLY A 15 -7.24 -6.97 7.19
CA GLY A 15 -7.38 -6.35 5.88
C GLY A 15 -6.03 -6.08 5.21
N ASN A 16 -5.08 -5.52 5.95
CA ASN A 16 -3.72 -5.30 5.43
C ASN A 16 -3.02 -6.60 5.02
N MET A 17 -3.20 -7.68 5.79
CA MET A 17 -2.65 -8.99 5.45
C MET A 17 -3.28 -9.57 4.19
N VAL A 18 -4.60 -9.47 4.03
CA VAL A 18 -5.31 -9.97 2.83
C VAL A 18 -4.86 -9.25 1.57
N VAL A 19 -4.83 -7.91 1.59
CA VAL A 19 -4.42 -7.11 0.42
C VAL A 19 -2.98 -7.43 0.04
N ARG A 20 -2.08 -7.53 1.02
CA ARG A 20 -0.68 -7.89 0.80
C ARG A 20 -0.52 -9.29 0.21
N SER A 21 -1.28 -10.26 0.70
CA SER A 21 -1.25 -11.64 0.19
C SER A 21 -1.77 -11.74 -1.25
N ILE A 22 -2.86 -11.03 -1.57
CA ILE A 22 -3.41 -10.99 -2.94
C ILE A 22 -2.38 -10.39 -3.90
N MET A 23 -1.79 -9.25 -3.54
CA MET A 23 -0.79 -8.60 -4.38
C MET A 23 0.45 -9.49 -4.59
N GLY A 24 0.89 -10.18 -3.54
CA GLY A 24 1.98 -11.18 -3.63
C GLY A 24 1.63 -12.41 -4.47
N ALA A 25 0.35 -12.80 -4.55
CA ALA A 25 -0.12 -13.92 -5.36
C ALA A 25 -0.33 -13.53 -6.84
N CYS A 26 -0.69 -12.27 -7.13
CA CYS A 26 -0.90 -11.79 -8.50
C CYS A 26 0.41 -11.75 -9.32
N LEU A 27 1.55 -11.39 -8.71
CA LEU A 27 2.83 -11.33 -9.42
C LEU A 27 3.26 -12.68 -10.04
N PRO A 28 3.32 -13.81 -9.31
CA PRO A 28 3.68 -15.09 -9.90
C PRO A 28 2.63 -15.62 -10.88
N LEU A 29 1.35 -15.29 -10.68
CA LEU A 29 0.28 -15.67 -11.61
C LEU A 29 0.40 -14.95 -12.96
N SER A 30 0.79 -13.68 -12.95
CA SER A 30 0.98 -12.87 -14.17
C SER A 30 2.40 -12.97 -14.76
N GLY A 31 3.34 -13.59 -14.04
CA GLY A 31 4.74 -13.70 -14.46
C GLY A 31 4.90 -14.40 -15.82
N PRO A 32 4.41 -15.65 -16.00
CA PRO A 32 4.63 -16.41 -17.22
C PRO A 32 4.07 -15.74 -18.48
N SER A 33 2.90 -15.12 -18.38
CA SER A 33 2.28 -14.39 -19.49
C SER A 33 3.02 -13.09 -19.80
N MET A 34 3.46 -12.34 -18.79
CA MET A 34 4.21 -11.09 -18.98
C MET A 34 5.59 -11.33 -19.59
N TYR A 35 6.34 -12.33 -19.09
CA TYR A 35 7.65 -12.68 -19.63
C TYR A 35 7.55 -13.29 -21.04
N GLY A 36 6.46 -14.02 -21.34
CA GLY A 36 6.22 -14.59 -22.67
C GLY A 36 5.96 -13.55 -23.76
N THR A 37 5.31 -12.42 -23.45
CA THR A 37 4.99 -11.38 -24.44
C THR A 37 6.10 -10.32 -24.59
N LEU A 38 6.79 -9.96 -23.50
CA LEU A 38 7.74 -8.83 -23.49
C LEU A 38 9.22 -9.24 -23.42
N GLY A 39 9.53 -10.47 -23.06
CA GLY A 39 10.90 -10.91 -22.83
C GLY A 39 11.52 -10.37 -21.53
N LEU A 40 12.69 -10.90 -21.17
CA LEU A 40 13.30 -10.72 -19.85
C LEU A 40 13.60 -9.25 -19.49
N SER A 41 14.08 -8.47 -20.46
CA SER A 41 14.53 -7.09 -20.23
C SER A 41 13.36 -6.11 -20.04
N TRP A 42 12.33 -6.20 -20.88
CA TRP A 42 11.18 -5.29 -20.82
C TRP A 42 10.25 -5.59 -19.64
N ALA A 43 10.11 -6.86 -19.26
CA ALA A 43 9.35 -7.27 -18.08
C ALA A 43 9.93 -6.64 -16.79
N GLY A 44 11.26 -6.64 -16.64
CA GLY A 44 11.93 -6.03 -15.50
C GLY A 44 11.75 -4.50 -15.43
N THR A 45 11.87 -3.80 -16.56
CA THR A 45 11.68 -2.34 -16.59
C THR A 45 10.26 -1.90 -16.27
N LEU A 46 9.24 -2.65 -16.73
CA LEU A 46 7.84 -2.36 -16.39
C LEU A 46 7.57 -2.58 -14.91
N LEU A 47 8.04 -3.70 -14.34
CA LEU A 47 7.92 -3.97 -12.91
C LEU A 47 8.57 -2.86 -12.07
N GLY A 48 9.78 -2.41 -12.44
CA GLY A 48 10.47 -1.32 -11.75
C GLY A 48 9.74 0.03 -11.87
N LEU A 49 9.09 0.30 -13.01
CA LEU A 49 8.30 1.53 -13.22
C LEU A 49 7.02 1.52 -12.36
N VAL A 50 6.36 0.36 -12.27
CA VAL A 50 5.22 0.16 -11.35
C VAL A 50 5.64 0.28 -9.90
N GLU A 51 6.81 -0.27 -9.53
CA GLU A 51 7.36 -0.13 -8.17
C GLU A 51 7.67 1.33 -7.84
N MET A 52 8.27 2.10 -8.75
CA MET A 52 8.50 3.55 -8.56
C MET A 52 7.19 4.30 -8.28
N LEU A 53 6.12 4.00 -9.00
CA LEU A 53 4.80 4.58 -8.74
C LEU A 53 4.28 4.16 -7.35
N CYS A 54 4.48 2.90 -6.95
CA CYS A 54 4.06 2.43 -5.63
C CYS A 54 4.85 3.09 -4.48
N VAL A 55 6.15 3.35 -4.68
CA VAL A 55 7.02 4.07 -3.72
C VAL A 55 6.66 5.56 -3.65
N SER A 56 6.11 6.14 -4.71
CA SER A 56 5.67 7.55 -4.69
C SER A 56 4.57 7.83 -3.65
N VAL A 57 3.73 6.83 -3.34
CA VAL A 57 2.59 6.95 -2.42
C VAL A 57 3.03 7.23 -0.97
N PRO A 58 3.91 6.42 -0.34
CA PRO A 58 4.39 6.73 1.01
C PRO A 58 5.21 8.02 1.08
N VAL A 59 5.93 8.39 0.01
CA VAL A 59 6.66 9.67 -0.08
C VAL A 59 5.67 10.84 -0.05
N ALA A 60 4.59 10.78 -0.84
CA ALA A 60 3.53 11.79 -0.79
C ALA A 60 2.88 11.86 0.60
N PHE A 61 2.60 10.71 1.24
CA PHE A 61 2.06 10.68 2.61
C PHE A 61 3.04 11.22 3.67
N TYR A 62 4.34 11.13 3.45
CA TYR A 62 5.34 11.70 4.36
C TYR A 62 5.30 13.23 4.33
N PHE A 63 5.25 13.85 3.14
CA PHE A 63 5.20 15.31 3.00
C PHE A 63 3.82 15.89 3.35
N TYR A 64 2.73 15.23 2.94
CA TYR A 64 1.35 15.73 3.15
C TYR A 64 0.68 15.17 4.40
N GLY A 65 1.36 14.32 5.19
CA GLY A 65 0.78 13.60 6.31
C GLY A 65 0.15 14.49 7.37
N TYR A 66 0.70 15.68 7.62
CA TYR A 66 0.12 16.65 8.55
C TYR A 66 -1.26 17.14 8.08
N LYS A 67 -1.40 17.51 6.79
CA LYS A 67 -2.67 17.98 6.22
C LYS A 67 -3.73 16.87 6.18
N ILE A 68 -3.32 15.64 5.85
CA ILE A 68 -4.21 14.49 5.79
C ILE A 68 -4.72 14.12 7.20
N ARG A 69 -3.86 14.22 8.22
CA ARG A 69 -4.22 13.93 9.62
C ARG A 69 -5.22 14.92 10.19
N GLN A 70 -5.15 16.20 9.82
CA GLN A 70 -6.10 17.21 10.31
C GLN A 70 -7.53 17.02 9.81
N GLY A 71 -7.73 16.32 8.69
CA GLY A 71 -9.06 16.01 8.16
C GLY A 71 -9.72 14.77 8.76
N SER A 72 -9.04 14.01 9.62
CA SER A 72 -9.59 12.77 10.17
C SER A 72 -10.44 13.03 11.43
N PRO A 73 -11.73 12.62 11.46
CA PRO A 73 -12.59 12.81 12.62
C PRO A 73 -12.08 12.07 13.88
N MET A 74 -11.37 10.95 13.75
CA MET A 74 -10.79 10.25 14.90
C MET A 74 -9.69 11.04 15.60
N ILE A 75 -8.83 11.73 14.84
CA ILE A 75 -7.70 12.50 15.41
C ILE A 75 -8.20 13.77 16.10
N GLN A 76 -9.26 14.39 15.57
CA GLN A 76 -9.89 15.55 16.20
C GLN A 76 -10.54 15.21 17.55
N VAL A 77 -11.09 14.00 17.70
CA VAL A 77 -11.66 13.53 18.98
C VAL A 77 -10.57 13.36 20.04
N ILE A 78 -9.38 12.86 19.68
CA ILE A 78 -8.25 12.68 20.62
C ILE A 78 -7.58 14.02 20.97
N THR A 79 -7.55 14.99 20.04
CA THR A 79 -6.90 16.30 20.25
C THR A 79 -7.78 17.28 21.06
N LYS A 80 -9.08 17.01 21.21
CA LYS A 80 -10.02 17.84 21.98
C LYS A 80 -10.15 17.44 23.47
N LEU A 81 -9.41 16.44 23.92
CA LEU A 81 -9.24 16.07 25.33
C LEU A 81 -7.94 16.69 25.87
#